data_AF-A0A7W0YPM7-F1
#
_entry.id   AF-A0A7W0YPM7-F1
#
_cell.length_a   1.000
_cell.length_b   1.000
_cell.length_c   1.000
_cell.angle_alpha   90.00
_cell.angle_beta   90.00
_cell.angle_gamma   90.00
#
_symmetry.space_group_name_H-M   'P 1'
#
loop_
_entity.id
_entity.type
_entity.pdbx_description
1 polymer ?
#
loop_
_entity_poly.entity_id
_entity_poly.type
_entity_poly.pdbx_seq_one_letter_code
_entity_poly.pdbx_strand_id
1 'polypeptide(L)'
;TVVALLSVALLMSDLPPDVAVGGVPVARAAQVAGAMMAAALVGAILLVAFPAAAERLIRRGLPSGGLADTIVRLIEGIRQGLSVLRSPALLAGVVFWSAALWVVNGYAFYVGFQAFDIPVGFVGALLLQGILVFGISVQLTPGFVGQFEAAIVAALALYGVPNDLASSYAIAFHGTTFVPILLLGAWSLARTPVALSDLRQPRA
;
A
#
# COMPACT_ATOMS: atom_id res chain seq x y z
N THR A 1 -4.86 -6.42 0.27
CA THR A 1 -5.98 -5.45 0.25
C THR A 1 -5.55 -4.13 -0.39
N VAL A 2 -4.53 -3.42 0.11
CA VAL A 2 -4.05 -2.17 -0.53
C VAL A 2 -3.63 -2.33 -1.98
N VAL A 3 -2.87 -3.39 -2.31
CA VAL A 3 -2.49 -3.72 -3.70
C VAL A 3 -3.72 -3.96 -4.57
N ALA A 4 -4.76 -4.60 -4.02
CA ALA A 4 -6.01 -4.84 -4.74
C ALA A 4 -6.75 -3.52 -5.01
N LEU A 5 -6.85 -2.65 -4.00
CA LEU A 5 -7.47 -1.33 -4.14
C LEU A 5 -6.72 -0.45 -5.13
N LEU A 6 -5.39 -0.45 -5.10
CA LEU A 6 -4.58 0.26 -6.09
C LEU A 6 -4.75 -0.34 -7.50
N SER A 7 -4.79 -1.66 -7.63
CA SER A 7 -5.04 -2.29 -8.93
C SER A 7 -6.39 -1.87 -9.50
N VAL A 8 -7.44 -1.85 -8.66
CA VAL A 8 -8.76 -1.32 -9.04
C VAL A 8 -8.68 0.16 -9.39
N ALA A 9 -7.99 0.98 -8.59
CA ALA A 9 -7.85 2.40 -8.85
C ALA A 9 -7.14 2.68 -10.18
N LEU A 10 -6.09 1.93 -10.51
CA LEU A 10 -5.38 2.04 -11.78
C LEU A 10 -6.25 1.63 -12.97
N LEU A 11 -7.02 0.54 -12.83
CA LEU A 11 -7.93 0.04 -13.87
C LEU A 11 -9.12 0.97 -14.12
N MET A 12 -9.63 1.61 -13.06
CA MET A 12 -10.79 2.51 -13.11
C MET A 12 -10.41 3.99 -13.13
N SER A 13 -9.11 4.30 -13.25
CA SER A 13 -8.62 5.67 -13.16
C SER A 13 -9.21 6.55 -14.25
N ASP A 14 -9.68 7.73 -13.85
CA ASP A 14 -10.25 8.78 -14.68
C ASP A 14 -9.18 9.82 -15.07
N LEU A 15 -7.94 9.36 -15.24
CA LEU A 15 -6.80 10.22 -15.56
C LEU A 15 -7.02 10.95 -16.90
N PRO A 16 -6.64 12.24 -16.99
CA PRO A 16 -6.82 13.01 -18.21
C PRO A 16 -6.11 12.37 -19.41
N PRO A 17 -6.79 12.21 -20.57
CA PRO A 17 -6.26 11.49 -21.72
C PRO A 17 -5.14 12.24 -22.46
N ASP A 18 -5.03 13.54 -22.23
CA ASP A 18 -4.03 14.45 -22.80
C ASP A 18 -2.67 14.40 -22.09
N VAL A 19 -2.62 13.82 -20.88
CA VAL A 19 -1.35 13.60 -20.17
C VAL A 19 -0.66 12.36 -20.73
N ALA A 20 0.47 12.58 -21.40
CA ALA A 20 1.29 11.51 -22.00
C ALA A 20 2.77 11.64 -21.62
N VAL A 21 3.42 10.50 -21.39
CA VAL A 21 4.86 10.40 -21.15
C VAL A 21 5.49 9.58 -22.27
N GLY A 22 6.41 10.17 -23.03
CA GLY A 22 7.05 9.49 -24.16
C GLY A 22 6.06 9.03 -25.25
N GLY A 23 4.95 9.78 -25.44
CA GLY A 23 3.91 9.45 -26.42
C GLY A 23 2.89 8.38 -25.98
N VAL A 24 3.05 7.80 -24.78
CA VAL A 24 2.08 6.88 -24.20
C VAL A 24 1.15 7.64 -23.25
N PRO A 25 -0.18 7.59 -23.45
CA PRO A 25 -1.13 8.17 -22.51
C PRO A 25 -0.95 7.55 -21.12
N VAL A 26 -0.83 8.39 -20.08
CA VAL A 26 -0.63 7.94 -18.70
C VAL A 26 -1.78 7.04 -18.25
N ALA A 27 -3.01 7.31 -18.69
CA ALA A 27 -4.17 6.44 -18.44
C ALA A 27 -3.97 5.00 -18.94
N ARG A 28 -3.38 4.82 -20.14
CA ARG A 28 -3.09 3.48 -20.68
C ARG A 28 -1.98 2.79 -19.88
N ALA A 29 -0.92 3.54 -19.54
CA ALA A 29 0.15 3.00 -18.70
C ALA A 29 -0.39 2.57 -17.33
N ALA A 30 -1.28 3.35 -16.73
CA ALA A 30 -1.96 3.03 -15.48
C ALA A 30 -2.80 1.76 -15.61
N GLN A 31 -3.62 1.63 -16.66
CA GLN A 31 -4.44 0.42 -16.90
C GLN A 31 -3.58 -0.84 -17.06
N VAL A 32 -2.48 -0.77 -17.82
CA VAL A 32 -1.55 -1.89 -17.99
C VAL A 32 -0.90 -2.25 -16.65
N ALA A 33 -0.42 -1.26 -15.89
CA ALA A 33 0.14 -1.49 -14.57
C ALA A 33 -0.88 -2.11 -13.62
N GLY A 34 -2.13 -1.61 -13.62
CA GLY A 34 -3.23 -2.14 -12.82
C GLY A 34 -3.55 -3.59 -13.17
N ALA A 35 -3.59 -3.94 -14.47
CA ALA A 35 -3.80 -5.31 -14.92
C ALA A 35 -2.64 -6.22 -14.50
N MET A 36 -1.39 -5.77 -14.63
CA MET A 36 -0.21 -6.51 -14.19
C MET A 36 -0.22 -6.74 -12.67
N MET A 37 -0.56 -5.72 -11.88
CA MET A 37 -0.67 -5.82 -10.42
C MET A 37 -1.79 -6.77 -9.99
N ALA A 38 -2.96 -6.69 -10.65
CA ALA A 38 -4.07 -7.61 -10.41
C ALA A 38 -3.67 -9.06 -10.73
N ALA A 39 -3.03 -9.29 -11.89
CA ALA A 39 -2.55 -10.60 -12.30
C ALA A 39 -1.48 -11.15 -11.34
N ALA A 40 -0.54 -10.31 -10.90
CA ALA A 40 0.48 -10.68 -9.92
C ALA A 40 -0.15 -11.04 -8.56
N LEU A 41 -1.13 -10.27 -8.11
CA LEU A 41 -1.86 -10.55 -6.86
C LEU A 41 -2.64 -11.86 -6.94
N VAL A 42 -3.37 -12.09 -8.04
CA VAL A 42 -4.08 -13.35 -8.27
C VAL A 42 -3.09 -14.51 -8.34
N GLY A 43 -1.98 -14.36 -9.06
CA GLY A 43 -0.91 -15.35 -9.13
C GLY A 43 -0.35 -15.69 -7.74
N ALA A 44 -0.07 -14.68 -6.92
CA ALA A 44 0.41 -14.88 -5.55
C ALA A 44 -0.63 -15.59 -4.65
N ILE A 45 -1.91 -15.22 -4.76
CA ILE A 45 -3.00 -15.90 -4.03
C ILE A 45 -3.09 -17.37 -4.46
N LEU A 46 -3.07 -17.65 -5.76
CA LEU A 46 -3.13 -19.02 -6.29
C LEU A 46 -1.89 -19.84 -5.88
N LEU A 47 -0.71 -19.23 -5.88
CA LEU A 47 0.54 -19.86 -5.46
C LEU A 47 0.46 -20.34 -4.01
N VAL A 48 -0.12 -19.52 -3.13
CA VAL A 48 -0.30 -19.83 -1.71
C VAL A 48 -1.46 -20.81 -1.50
N ALA A 49 -2.54 -20.70 -2.27
CA ALA A 49 -3.73 -21.55 -2.14
C ALA A 49 -3.50 -22.99 -2.67
N PHE A 50 -2.62 -23.17 -3.66
CA PHE A 50 -2.38 -24.45 -4.33
C PHE A 50 -0.89 -24.86 -4.31
N PRO A 51 -0.31 -25.17 -3.14
CA PRO A 51 1.14 -25.36 -2.98
C PRO A 51 1.73 -26.51 -3.81
N ALA A 52 1.01 -27.62 -3.97
CA ALA A 52 1.50 -28.75 -4.77
C ALA A 52 1.55 -28.43 -6.29
N ALA A 53 0.59 -27.64 -6.78
CA ALA A 53 0.60 -27.17 -8.17
C ALA A 53 1.67 -26.09 -8.37
N ALA A 54 1.82 -25.19 -7.40
CA ALA A 54 2.86 -24.17 -7.35
C ALA A 54 4.26 -24.79 -7.42
N GLU A 55 4.57 -25.75 -6.55
CA GLU A 55 5.87 -26.44 -6.55
C GLU A 55 6.14 -27.13 -7.90
N ARG A 56 5.14 -27.82 -8.45
CA ARG A 56 5.26 -28.49 -9.75
C ARG A 56 5.55 -27.49 -10.87
N LEU A 57 4.88 -26.35 -10.88
CA LEU A 57 5.10 -25.29 -11.87
C LEU A 57 6.48 -24.67 -11.74
N ILE A 58 6.92 -24.36 -10.51
CA ILE A 58 8.24 -23.80 -10.21
C ILE A 58 9.34 -24.76 -10.66
N ARG A 59 9.26 -26.05 -10.28
CA ARG A 59 10.26 -27.06 -10.66
C ARG A 59 10.27 -27.38 -12.16
N ARG A 60 9.18 -27.10 -12.88
CA ARG A 60 9.10 -27.28 -14.33
C ARG A 60 9.64 -26.05 -15.09
N GLY A 61 9.45 -24.85 -14.55
CA GLY A 61 9.81 -23.58 -15.21
C GLY A 61 11.19 -23.04 -14.84
N LEU A 62 11.71 -23.35 -13.65
CA LEU A 62 13.05 -22.94 -13.24
C LEU A 62 14.08 -24.06 -13.49
N PRO A 63 15.31 -23.72 -13.93
CA PRO A 63 16.41 -24.67 -13.97
C PRO A 63 16.62 -25.28 -12.57
N SER A 64 16.89 -26.59 -12.52
CA SER A 64 17.19 -27.33 -11.30
C SER A 64 18.38 -26.73 -10.57
N GLY A 65 18.12 -25.88 -9.58
CA GLY A 65 19.12 -25.16 -8.80
C GLY A 65 18.51 -24.50 -7.55
N GLY A 66 19.37 -23.93 -6.70
CA GLY A 66 18.98 -23.43 -5.37
C GLY A 66 17.91 -22.33 -5.33
N LEU A 67 17.60 -21.70 -6.47
CA LEU A 67 16.53 -20.71 -6.59
C LEU A 67 15.14 -21.35 -6.46
N ALA A 68 14.88 -22.49 -7.12
CA ALA A 68 13.60 -23.19 -7.02
C ALA A 68 13.32 -23.60 -5.57
N ASP A 69 14.32 -24.16 -4.89
CA ASP A 69 14.19 -24.56 -3.49
C ASP A 69 14.02 -23.34 -2.55
N THR A 70 14.64 -22.20 -2.88
CA THR A 70 14.44 -20.96 -2.12
C THR A 70 13.02 -20.45 -2.23
N ILE A 71 12.45 -20.45 -3.45
CA ILE A 71 11.07 -20.03 -3.68
C ILE A 71 10.10 -20.99 -2.98
N VAL A 72 10.31 -22.31 -3.08
CA VAL A 72 9.49 -23.31 -2.38
C VAL A 72 9.54 -23.11 -0.86
N ARG A 73 10.73 -22.90 -0.28
CA ARG A 73 10.88 -22.60 1.16
C ARG A 73 10.14 -21.32 1.56
N LEU A 74 10.20 -20.27 0.74
CA LEU A 74 9.49 -19.01 0.98
C LEU A 74 7.98 -19.24 1.02
N ILE A 75 7.43 -19.98 0.04
CA ILE A 75 6.00 -20.30 -0.03
C ILE A 75 5.57 -21.10 1.20
N GLU A 76 6.36 -22.11 1.61
CA GLU A 76 6.03 -22.90 2.79
C GLU A 76 6.08 -22.07 4.08
N GLY A 77 7.06 -21.16 4.21
CA GLY A 77 7.11 -20.20 5.32
C GLY A 77 5.88 -19.28 5.37
N ILE A 78 5.45 -18.74 4.23
CA ILE A 78 4.21 -17.94 4.13
C ILE A 78 3.00 -18.79 4.53
N ARG A 79 2.91 -20.03 4.04
CA ARG A 79 1.81 -20.95 4.35
C ARG A 79 1.77 -21.29 5.84
N GLN A 80 2.92 -21.53 6.46
CA GLN A 80 3.04 -21.77 7.89
C GLN A 80 2.60 -20.55 8.68
N GLY A 81 2.99 -19.33 8.27
CA GLY A 81 2.49 -18.09 8.86
C GLY A 81 0.97 -17.94 8.72
N LEU A 82 0.41 -18.29 7.55
CA LEU A 82 -1.03 -18.27 7.32
C LEU A 82 -1.77 -19.40 8.05
N SER A 83 -1.12 -20.51 8.39
CA SER A 83 -1.74 -21.59 9.17
C SER A 83 -2.12 -21.15 10.59
N VAL A 84 -1.53 -20.06 11.09
CA VAL A 84 -1.95 -19.38 12.33
C VAL A 84 -3.38 -18.83 12.21
N LEU A 85 -3.85 -18.53 11.00
CA LEU A 85 -5.25 -18.27 10.71
C LEU A 85 -6.00 -19.61 10.67
N ARG A 86 -6.25 -20.14 11.86
CA ARG A 86 -6.80 -21.48 12.13
C ARG A 86 -8.17 -21.77 11.50
N SER A 87 -8.85 -20.77 10.92
CA SER A 87 -10.12 -20.94 10.23
C SER A 87 -10.32 -19.96 9.06
N PRO A 88 -11.10 -20.35 8.03
CA PRO A 88 -11.49 -19.43 6.95
C PRO A 88 -12.20 -18.17 7.45
N ALA A 89 -12.93 -18.27 8.56
CA ALA A 89 -13.59 -17.13 9.19
C ALA A 89 -12.59 -16.10 9.75
N LEU A 90 -11.50 -16.55 10.37
CA LEU A 90 -10.43 -15.66 10.83
C LEU A 90 -9.73 -14.97 9.64
N LEU A 91 -9.43 -15.73 8.58
CA LEU A 91 -8.85 -15.16 7.37
C LEU A 91 -9.78 -14.11 6.73
N ALA A 92 -11.07 -14.41 6.62
CA ALA A 92 -12.07 -13.46 6.12
C ALA A 92 -12.14 -12.20 6.99
N GLY A 93 -12.10 -12.36 8.33
CA GLY A 93 -12.05 -11.24 9.26
C GLY A 93 -10.82 -10.36 9.07
N VAL A 94 -9.63 -10.93 8.90
CA VAL A 94 -8.39 -10.18 8.62
C VAL A 94 -8.48 -9.43 7.30
N VAL A 95 -8.96 -10.09 6.23
CA VAL A 95 -9.12 -9.45 4.92
C VAL A 95 -10.14 -8.32 5.00
N PHE A 96 -11.26 -8.53 5.67
CA PHE A 96 -12.31 -7.52 5.88
C PHE A 96 -11.78 -6.31 6.62
N TRP A 97 -11.20 -6.49 7.81
CA TRP A 97 -10.68 -5.37 8.60
C TRP A 97 -9.53 -4.66 7.90
N SER A 98 -8.67 -5.39 7.20
CA SER A 98 -7.63 -4.76 6.38
C SER A 98 -8.23 -3.93 5.25
N ALA A 99 -9.23 -4.44 4.52
CA ALA A 99 -9.90 -3.69 3.46
C ALA A 99 -10.62 -2.46 4.01
N ALA A 100 -11.33 -2.60 5.14
CA ALA A 100 -12.01 -1.51 5.82
C ALA A 100 -11.02 -0.39 6.20
N LEU A 101 -9.88 -0.73 6.79
CA LEU A 101 -8.84 0.25 7.13
C LEU A 101 -8.33 1.02 5.90
N TRP A 102 -8.08 0.32 4.79
CA TRP A 102 -7.61 0.97 3.56
C TRP A 102 -8.68 1.79 2.85
N VAL A 103 -9.96 1.40 2.94
CA VAL A 103 -11.08 2.19 2.41
C VAL A 103 -11.28 3.44 3.26
N VAL A 104 -11.22 3.34 4.59
CA VAL A 104 -11.31 4.48 5.50
C VAL A 104 -10.17 5.47 5.23
N ASN A 105 -8.94 4.97 5.02
CA ASN A 105 -7.80 5.82 4.70
C ASN A 105 -7.96 6.51 3.32
N GLY A 106 -8.40 5.78 2.29
CA GLY A 106 -8.76 6.35 1.00
C GLY A 106 -9.85 7.42 1.10
N TYR A 107 -10.84 7.18 1.96
CA TYR A 107 -11.93 8.12 2.22
C TYR A 107 -11.44 9.37 2.96
N ALA A 108 -10.47 9.24 3.86
CA ALA A 108 -9.85 10.39 4.51
C ALA A 108 -9.16 11.30 3.48
N PHE A 109 -8.40 10.74 2.52
CA PHE A 109 -7.83 11.53 1.43
C PHE A 109 -8.91 12.26 0.64
N TYR A 110 -9.97 11.55 0.26
CA TYR A 110 -11.09 12.11 -0.49
C TYR A 110 -11.82 13.23 0.26
N VAL A 111 -12.13 13.05 1.54
CA VAL A 111 -12.70 14.12 2.38
C VAL A 111 -11.77 15.33 2.42
N GLY A 112 -10.46 15.10 2.49
CA GLY A 112 -9.48 16.17 2.40
C GLY A 112 -9.49 16.88 1.04
N PHE A 113 -9.70 16.16 -0.08
CA PHE A 113 -9.87 16.80 -1.39
C PHE A 113 -11.07 17.74 -1.39
N GLN A 114 -12.21 17.30 -0.84
CA GLN A 114 -13.41 18.13 -0.71
C GLN A 114 -13.16 19.38 0.16
N ALA A 115 -12.34 19.28 1.20
CA ALA A 115 -12.03 20.41 2.08
C ALA A 115 -11.11 21.46 1.43
N PHE A 116 -10.39 21.09 0.37
CA PHE A 116 -9.46 21.96 -0.38
C PHE A 116 -9.98 22.26 -1.79
N ASP A 117 -11.24 21.93 -2.10
CA ASP A 117 -11.85 22.09 -3.43
C ASP A 117 -11.05 21.43 -4.57
N ILE A 118 -10.38 20.30 -4.28
CA ILE A 118 -9.62 19.52 -5.27
C ILE A 118 -10.60 18.66 -6.08
N PRO A 119 -10.70 18.83 -7.41
CA PRO A 119 -11.71 18.17 -8.25
C PRO A 119 -11.29 16.74 -8.63
N VAL A 120 -10.93 15.93 -7.65
CA VAL A 120 -10.49 14.54 -7.84
C VAL A 120 -11.45 13.59 -7.12
N GLY A 121 -11.96 12.58 -7.84
CA GLY A 121 -12.90 11.62 -7.29
C GLY A 121 -12.27 10.63 -6.30
N PHE A 122 -13.12 9.80 -5.69
CA PHE A 122 -12.68 8.77 -4.73
C PHE A 122 -11.70 7.76 -5.34
N VAL A 123 -11.84 7.43 -6.63
CA VAL A 123 -10.90 6.55 -7.35
C VAL A 123 -9.50 7.19 -7.40
N GLY A 124 -9.42 8.50 -7.63
CA GLY A 124 -8.16 9.22 -7.57
C GLY A 124 -7.55 9.29 -6.18
N ALA A 125 -8.37 9.32 -5.13
CA ALA A 125 -7.89 9.19 -3.75
C ALA A 125 -7.28 7.80 -3.48
N LEU A 126 -7.87 6.73 -4.02
CA LEU A 126 -7.29 5.38 -3.93
C LEU A 126 -6.00 5.25 -4.74
N LEU A 127 -5.90 5.92 -5.90
CA LEU A 127 -4.67 5.99 -6.68
C LEU A 127 -3.57 6.71 -5.90
N LEU A 128 -3.87 7.89 -5.34
CA LEU A 128 -2.97 8.64 -4.47
C LEU A 128 -2.50 7.77 -3.32
N GLN A 129 -3.41 7.11 -2.61
CA GLN A 129 -3.06 6.23 -1.49
C GLN A 129 -2.05 5.16 -1.91
N GLY A 130 -2.25 4.54 -3.07
CA GLY A 130 -1.33 3.52 -3.57
C GLY A 130 0.04 4.09 -3.96
N ILE A 131 0.09 5.23 -4.65
CA ILE A 131 1.34 5.95 -4.95
C ILE A 131 2.07 6.31 -3.67
N LEU A 132 1.34 6.82 -2.67
CA LEU A 132 1.88 7.17 -1.36
C LEU A 132 2.50 5.95 -0.66
N VAL A 133 1.80 4.81 -0.63
CA VAL A 133 2.31 3.56 -0.03
C VAL A 133 3.65 3.14 -0.63
N PHE A 134 3.83 3.32 -1.94
CA PHE A 134 5.14 3.10 -2.57
C PHE A 134 6.14 4.19 -2.20
N GLY A 135 5.73 5.46 -2.25
CA GLY A 135 6.57 6.62 -1.95
C GLY A 135 7.16 6.60 -0.53
N ILE A 136 6.45 6.03 0.44
CA ILE A 136 6.90 5.92 1.84
C ILE A 136 7.40 4.53 2.23
N SER A 137 7.42 3.58 1.29
CA SER A 137 7.80 2.18 1.56
C SER A 137 9.24 2.06 2.08
N VAL A 138 10.12 2.97 1.68
CA VAL A 138 11.47 3.11 2.20
C VAL A 138 11.46 4.28 3.17
N GLN A 139 11.68 4.04 4.46
CA GLN A 139 11.70 5.11 5.46
C GLN A 139 13.02 5.89 5.39
N LEU A 140 13.11 6.86 4.48
CA LEU A 140 14.30 7.71 4.32
C LEU A 140 14.39 8.85 5.37
N THR A 141 13.26 9.27 5.94
CA THR A 141 13.16 10.39 6.88
C THR A 141 12.30 10.03 8.10
N PRO A 142 12.60 10.56 9.30
CA PRO A 142 11.74 10.40 10.47
C PRO A 142 10.32 10.93 10.18
N GLY A 143 9.31 10.12 10.51
CA GLY A 143 7.91 10.49 10.27
C GLY A 143 7.53 10.70 8.80
N PHE A 144 8.35 10.28 7.84
CA PHE A 144 8.11 10.44 6.39
C PHE A 144 8.00 11.90 5.91
N VAL A 145 8.43 12.87 6.72
CA VAL A 145 8.42 14.29 6.33
C VAL A 145 9.20 14.48 5.03
N GLY A 146 8.60 15.19 4.07
CA GLY A 146 9.10 15.41 2.72
C GLY A 146 8.70 14.32 1.73
N GLN A 147 8.82 13.05 2.10
CA GLN A 147 8.45 11.92 1.24
C GLN A 147 6.94 11.79 1.08
N PHE A 148 6.21 11.98 2.19
CA PHE A 148 4.75 11.96 2.21
C PHE A 148 4.19 13.07 1.30
N GLU A 149 4.71 14.30 1.46
CA GLU A 149 4.31 15.45 0.66
C GLU A 149 4.66 15.25 -0.82
N ALA A 150 5.89 14.82 -1.13
CA ALA A 150 6.32 14.58 -2.49
C ALA A 150 5.44 13.55 -3.21
N ALA A 151 5.06 12.46 -2.53
CA ALA A 151 4.20 11.44 -3.11
C ALA A 151 2.77 11.94 -3.38
N ILE A 152 2.19 12.73 -2.47
CA ILE A 152 0.87 13.36 -2.68
C ILE A 152 0.91 14.34 -3.84
N VAL A 153 1.91 15.23 -3.86
CA VAL A 153 2.08 16.22 -4.93
C VAL A 153 2.26 15.52 -6.28
N ALA A 154 3.08 14.47 -6.34
CA ALA A 154 3.27 13.69 -7.56
C ALA A 154 1.97 13.01 -8.02
N ALA A 155 1.18 12.44 -7.10
CA ALA A 155 -0.09 11.81 -7.43
C ALA A 155 -1.12 12.83 -7.95
N LEU A 156 -1.24 13.99 -7.30
CA LEU A 156 -2.19 15.04 -7.70
C LEU A 156 -1.78 15.77 -8.98
N ALA A 157 -0.48 15.83 -9.28
CA ALA A 157 0.01 16.33 -10.57
C ALA A 157 -0.53 15.51 -11.76
N LEU A 158 -0.81 14.22 -11.58
CA LEU A 158 -1.44 13.38 -12.61
C LEU A 158 -2.86 13.84 -12.97
N TYR A 159 -3.53 14.55 -12.05
CA TYR A 159 -4.85 15.13 -12.22
C TYR A 159 -4.79 16.62 -12.59
N GLY A 160 -3.60 17.17 -12.87
CA GLY A 160 -3.43 18.58 -13.21
C GLY A 160 -3.64 19.54 -12.03
N VAL A 161 -3.62 19.06 -10.79
CA VAL A 161 -3.76 19.92 -9.61
C VAL A 161 -2.51 20.80 -9.47
N PRO A 162 -2.67 22.13 -9.30
CA PRO A 162 -1.56 23.05 -9.08
C PRO A 162 -0.67 22.66 -7.89
N ASN A 163 0.65 22.87 -8.03
CA ASN A 163 1.63 22.43 -7.04
C ASN A 163 1.45 23.09 -5.67
N ASP A 164 1.09 24.37 -5.65
CA ASP A 164 0.79 25.15 -4.44
C ASP A 164 -0.40 24.54 -3.69
N LEU A 165 -1.51 24.28 -4.38
CA LEU A 165 -2.70 23.64 -3.80
C LEU A 165 -2.39 22.22 -3.29
N ALA A 166 -1.71 21.40 -4.10
CA ALA A 166 -1.35 20.04 -3.74
C ALA A 166 -0.40 20.00 -2.54
N SER A 167 0.55 20.93 -2.45
CA SER A 167 1.50 21.01 -1.32
C SER A 167 0.81 21.49 -0.04
N SER A 168 -0.06 22.51 -0.12
CA SER A 168 -0.87 22.95 1.02
C SER A 168 -1.74 21.82 1.56
N TYR A 169 -2.41 21.09 0.67
CA TYR A 169 -3.19 19.90 1.03
C TYR A 169 -2.32 18.83 1.71
N ALA A 170 -1.17 18.50 1.10
CA ALA A 170 -0.29 17.44 1.61
C ALA A 170 0.22 17.73 3.03
N ILE A 171 0.68 18.96 3.27
CA ILE A 171 1.19 19.40 4.57
C ILE A 171 0.07 19.37 5.61
N ALA A 172 -1.11 19.90 5.28
CA ALA A 172 -2.25 19.93 6.18
C ALA A 172 -2.72 18.51 6.53
N PHE A 173 -2.82 17.63 5.54
CA PHE A 173 -3.23 16.24 5.73
C PHE A 173 -2.20 15.47 6.55
N HIS A 174 -0.92 15.64 6.26
CA HIS A 174 0.15 14.98 7.02
C HIS A 174 0.15 15.45 8.47
N GLY A 175 0.10 16.75 8.73
CA GLY A 175 0.01 17.29 10.08
C GLY A 175 -1.21 16.77 10.84
N THR A 176 -2.37 16.76 10.19
CA THR A 176 -3.65 16.33 10.80
C THR A 176 -3.67 14.85 11.15
N THR A 177 -3.00 14.00 10.37
CA THR A 177 -2.94 12.56 10.62
C THR A 177 -1.79 12.18 11.54
N PHE A 178 -0.63 12.82 11.38
CA PHE A 178 0.59 12.49 12.10
C PHE A 178 0.59 13.00 13.55
N VAL A 179 0.21 14.27 13.77
CA VAL A 179 0.30 14.90 15.10
C VAL A 179 -0.58 14.20 16.14
N PRO A 180 -1.87 13.90 15.89
CA PRO A 180 -2.69 13.22 16.88
C PRO A 180 -2.16 11.83 17.23
N ILE A 181 -1.69 11.06 16.24
CA ILE A 181 -1.11 9.73 16.45
C ILE A 181 0.17 9.85 17.30
N LEU A 182 1.03 10.81 16.97
CA LEU A 182 2.26 11.08 17.72
C LEU A 182 1.95 11.42 19.19
N LEU A 183 0.98 12.30 19.42
CA LEU A 183 0.59 12.72 20.78
C LEU A 183 -0.01 11.57 21.59
N LEU A 184 -0.87 10.75 20.97
CA LEU A 184 -1.44 9.56 21.62
C LEU A 184 -0.36 8.53 21.96
N GLY A 185 0.60 8.31 21.05
CA GLY A 185 1.75 7.44 21.30
C GLY A 185 2.64 7.96 22.44
N ALA A 186 2.97 9.26 22.43
CA ALA A 186 3.77 9.89 23.47
C ALA A 186 3.06 9.85 24.84
N TRP A 187 1.76 10.12 24.87
CA TRP A 187 0.94 10.01 26.07
C TRP A 187 0.90 8.58 26.61
N SER A 188 0.74 7.58 25.73
CA SER A 188 0.76 6.17 26.11
C SER A 188 2.11 5.77 26.69
N LEU A 189 3.21 6.21 26.07
CA LEU A 189 4.57 5.94 26.54
C LEU A 189 4.82 6.55 27.91
N ALA A 190 4.40 7.81 28.13
CA ALA A 190 4.55 8.49 29.41
C ALA A 190 3.78 7.82 30.57
N ARG A 191 2.72 7.06 30.26
CA ARG A 191 1.90 6.36 31.26
C ARG A 191 2.25 4.90 31.45
N THR A 192 3.05 4.32 30.56
CA THR A 192 3.43 2.92 30.66
C THR A 192 4.76 2.83 31.41
N PRO A 193 4.86 2.08 32.53
CA PRO A 193 6.11 1.88 33.24
C PRO A 193 7.00 0.91 32.45
N VAL A 194 7.54 1.39 31.31
CA VAL A 194 8.54 0.68 30.53
C VAL A 194 9.86 1.39 30.79
N ALA A 195 10.78 0.75 31.51
CA ALA A 195 12.11 1.30 31.61
C ALA A 195 12.79 1.12 30.25
N LEU A 196 13.49 2.15 29.75
CA LEU A 196 14.27 2.04 28.51
C LEU A 196 15.34 0.92 28.60
N SER A 197 15.69 0.49 29.81
CA SER A 197 16.52 -0.69 30.10
C SER A 197 15.88 -2.02 29.69
N ASP A 198 14.55 -2.12 29.70
CA ASP A 198 13.81 -3.35 29.38
C ASP A 198 13.79 -3.60 27.86
N LEU A 199 14.01 -2.55 27.06
CA LEU A 199 14.16 -2.62 25.60
C LEU A 199 15.57 -3.04 25.17
N ARG A 200 16.56 -3.02 26.08
CA ARG A 200 17.96 -3.39 25.80
C ARG A 200 18.29 -4.85 26.10
N GLN A 201 17.40 -5.59 26.75
CA GLN A 201 17.64 -7.01 27.03
C GLN A 201 17.09 -7.85 25.87
N PRO A 202 17.95 -8.58 25.12
CA PRO A 202 17.46 -9.61 24.23
C PRO A 202 16.76 -10.65 25.10
N ARG A 203 15.45 -10.83 24.90
CA ARG A 203 14.71 -11.93 25.53
C ARG A 203 15.39 -13.24 25.13
N ALA A 204 15.96 -13.92 26.11
CA ALA A 204 16.48 -15.29 26.00
C ALA A 204 15.34 -16.31 25.89
#